data_AF-A0A2G1YEZ2-F1
#
_entry.id   AF-A0A2G1YEZ2-F1
#
_cell.length_a   1.000
_cell.length_b   1.000
_cell.length_c   1.000
_cell.angle_alpha   90.00
_cell.angle_beta   90.00
_cell.angle_gamma   90.00
#
_symmetry.space_group_name_H-M   'P 1'
#
loop_
_entity.id
_entity.type
_entity.pdbx_description
1 polymer ?
#
loop_
_entity_poly.entity_id
_entity_poly.type
_entity_poly.pdbx_seq_one_letter_code
_entity_poly.pdbx_strand_id
1 'polypeptide(L)' 'MVAQLQDKSENRTVGLLEINGHQNYENWNTMIGYHPRGNASWNTTVKGLFSLGSDFYEESAGIFLPSDHYGGLFEG' A
#
# COMPACT_ATOMS: atom_id res chain seq x y z
N MET A 1 10.79 -4.41 7.52
CA MET A 1 10.62 -5.62 6.69
C MET A 1 11.02 -5.20 5.31
N VAL A 2 11.98 -5.89 4.69
CA VAL A 2 12.31 -5.56 3.31
C VAL A 2 11.31 -6.29 2.42
N ALA A 3 10.60 -5.53 1.59
CA ALA A 3 9.67 -6.06 0.62
C ALA A 3 10.21 -5.87 -0.81
N GLN A 4 9.88 -6.81 -1.66
CA GLN A 4 10.25 -6.79 -3.07
C GLN A 4 9.04 -6.37 -3.90
N LEU A 5 9.27 -5.55 -4.92
CA LEU A 5 8.24 -5.20 -5.90
C LEU A 5 8.30 -6.20 -7.04
N GLN A 6 7.18 -6.86 -7.32
CA GLN A 6 7.04 -7.71 -8.50
C GLN A 6 6.02 -7.11 -9.44
N ASP A 7 6.51 -6.60 -10.57
CA ASP A 7 5.67 -6.27 -11.71
C ASP A 7 5.33 -7.57 -12.46
N LYS A 8 4.04 -7.83 -12.66
CA LYS A 8 3.57 -9.02 -13.37
C LYS A 8 3.66 -8.87 -14.90
N SER A 9 3.91 -7.67 -15.42
CA SER A 9 3.87 -7.36 -16.84
C SER A 9 5.20 -7.60 -17.57
N GLU A 10 6.35 -7.55 -16.88
CA GLU A 10 7.67 -7.73 -17.50
C GLU A 10 8.69 -8.43 -16.58
N ASN A 11 9.56 -9.25 -17.17
CA ASN A 11 10.66 -9.94 -16.49
C ASN A 11 11.85 -8.99 -16.20
N ARG A 12 11.66 -7.99 -15.32
CA ARG A 12 12.65 -6.96 -14.95
C ARG A 12 13.20 -7.13 -13.52
N THR A 13 14.37 -6.51 -13.29
CA THR A 13 15.08 -6.45 -12.01
C THR A 13 14.18 -5.95 -10.88
N VAL A 14 14.11 -6.73 -9.81
CA VAL A 14 13.35 -6.43 -8.59
C VAL A 14 14.04 -5.32 -7.80
N GLY A 15 13.36 -4.19 -7.60
CA GLY A 15 13.78 -3.18 -6.63
C GLY A 15 13.50 -3.66 -5.20
N LEU A 16 14.46 -3.48 -4.30
CA LEU A 16 14.26 -3.69 -2.86
C LEU A 16 13.68 -2.41 -2.26
N LEU A 17 12.54 -2.54 -1.57
CA LEU A 17 11.91 -1.47 -0.83
C LEU A 17 11.83 -1.86 0.64
N GLU A 18 12.38 -1.02 1.51
CA GLU A 18 12.21 -1.20 2.95
C GLU A 18 10.85 -0.66 3.40
N ILE A 19 10.02 -1.51 4.00
CA ILE A 19 8.76 -1.11 4.64
C ILE A 19 8.87 -1.28 6.14
N ASN A 20 8.77 -0.15 6.84
CA ASN A 20 8.92 -0.10 8.30
C ASN A 20 7.58 0.13 9.03
N GLY A 21 6.46 0.09 8.30
CA GLY A 21 5.11 0.30 8.84
C GLY A 21 4.80 -0.57 10.06
N HIS A 22 4.64 -1.87 9.87
CA HIS A 22 4.34 -2.83 10.95
C HIS A 22 5.37 -2.85 12.10
N GLN A 23 6.60 -2.38 11.88
CA GLN A 23 7.64 -2.33 12.91
C GLN A 23 7.60 -1.05 13.74
N ASN A 24 7.24 0.08 13.12
CA ASN A 24 7.33 1.39 13.73
C ASN A 24 5.96 1.93 14.19
N TYR A 25 4.86 1.31 13.77
CA TYR A 25 3.51 1.76 14.10
C TYR A 25 2.70 0.65 14.79
N GLU A 26 2.35 0.88 16.05
CA GLU A 26 1.56 -0.05 16.89
C GLU A 26 0.21 -0.42 16.24
N ASN A 27 -0.47 0.58 15.65
CA ASN A 27 -1.77 0.41 15.03
C ASN A 27 -1.71 0.22 13.51
N TRP A 28 -0.61 -0.32 12.98
CA TRP A 28 -0.38 -0.47 11.53
C TRP A 28 -1.56 -1.09 10.77
N ASN A 29 -2.12 -2.18 11.30
CA ASN A 29 -3.26 -2.86 10.67
C ASN A 29 -4.50 -1.97 10.59
N THR A 30 -4.75 -1.16 11.63
CA THR A 30 -5.84 -0.17 11.65
C THR A 30 -5.57 0.95 10.64
N MET A 31 -4.33 1.44 10.56
CA MET A 31 -3.96 2.51 9.63
C MET A 31 -4.08 2.10 8.16
N ILE A 32 -3.84 0.83 7.82
CA ILE A 32 -4.14 0.31 6.47
C ILE A 32 -5.62 0.51 6.14
N GLY A 33 -6.52 0.35 7.11
CA GLY A 33 -7.96 0.57 6.95
C GLY A 33 -8.35 2.02 6.69
N TYR A 34 -7.50 3.00 7.03
CA TYR A 34 -7.74 4.42 6.72
C TYR A 34 -7.30 4.81 5.31
N HIS A 35 -6.51 3.95 4.65
CA HIS A 35 -6.11 4.16 3.27
C HIS A 35 -7.33 4.03 2.33
N PRO A 36 -7.54 4.92 1.35
CA PRO A 36 -8.71 4.89 0.46
C PRO A 36 -8.87 3.56 -0.30
N ARG A 37 -7.74 2.88 -0.52
CA ARG A 37 -7.66 1.53 -1.11
C ARG A 37 -7.19 0.46 -0.13
N GLY A 38 -7.52 0.55 1.16
CA GLY A 38 -7.00 -0.33 2.22
C GLY A 38 -7.03 -1.83 1.90
N ASN A 39 -8.08 -2.30 1.22
CA ASN A 39 -8.27 -3.70 0.85
C ASN A 39 -7.56 -4.13 -0.45
N ALA A 40 -6.85 -3.23 -1.13
CA ALA A 40 -6.16 -3.57 -2.38
C ALA A 40 -5.02 -4.56 -2.15
N SER A 41 -4.79 -5.45 -3.12
CA SER A 41 -3.82 -6.53 -2.98
C SER A 41 -2.38 -6.05 -2.81
N TRP A 42 -2.06 -4.83 -3.26
CA TRP A 42 -0.74 -4.22 -3.09
C TRP A 42 -0.50 -3.62 -1.70
N ASN A 43 -1.47 -3.59 -0.80
CA ASN A 43 -1.26 -3.13 0.58
C ASN A 43 -0.78 -4.23 1.53
N THR A 44 -0.79 -5.48 1.08
CA THR A 44 -0.32 -6.63 1.85
C THR A 44 0.73 -7.39 1.07
N THR A 45 1.84 -7.73 1.71
CA THR A 45 2.86 -8.57 1.08
C THR A 45 2.51 -10.05 1.21
N VAL A 46 2.81 -10.82 0.16
CA VAL A 46 2.76 -12.28 0.20
C VAL A 46 4.19 -12.78 0.08
N LYS A 47 4.70 -13.44 1.12
CA LYS A 47 6.10 -13.89 1.22
C LYS A 47 7.12 -12.76 1.03
N GLY A 48 6.78 -11.54 1.45
CA GLY A 48 7.63 -10.36 1.29
C GLY A 48 7.58 -9.72 -0.10
N LEU A 49 6.69 -10.16 -1.00
CA LEU A 49 6.48 -9.53 -2.30
C LEU A 49 5.17 -8.76 -2.33
N PHE A 50 5.21 -7.55 -2.89
CA PHE A 50 4.01 -6.83 -3.30
C PHE A 50 3.60 -7.26 -4.70
N SER A 51 2.33 -7.62 -4.86
CA SER A 51 1.74 -7.87 -6.16
C SER A 51 1.15 -6.59 -6.71
N LEU A 52 1.82 -6.00 -7.71
CA LEU A 52 1.35 -4.80 -8.39
C LEU A 52 0.61 -5.21 -9.68
N GLY A 53 -0.65 -4.80 -9.80
CA GLY A 53 -1.48 -4.97 -10.99
C GLY A 53 -1.61 -3.67 -11.78
N SER A 54 -2.38 -3.68 -12.88
CA SER A 54 -2.65 -2.47 -13.67
C SER A 54 -3.38 -1.40 -12.85
N ASP A 55 -4.29 -1.84 -11.99
CA ASP A 55 -5.03 -1.03 -11.02
C ASP A 55 -4.13 -0.22 -10.07
N PHE A 56 -3.00 -0.78 -9.63
CA PHE A 56 -2.01 -0.02 -8.85
C PHE A 56 -1.53 1.23 -9.60
N TYR A 57 -1.26 1.12 -10.89
CA TYR A 57 -0.75 2.23 -11.70
C TYR A 57 -1.88 3.18 -12.14
N GLU A 58 -3.01 2.62 -12.58
CA GLU A 58 -4.19 3.37 -13.04
C GLU A 58 -4.75 4.28 -11.93
N GLU A 59 -4.76 3.79 -10.69
CA GLU A 59 -5.27 4.56 -9.54
C GLU A 59 -4.17 5.32 -8.80
N SER A 60 -2.93 5.32 -9.30
CA SER A 60 -1.76 5.89 -8.60
C SER A 60 -1.64 5.39 -7.16
N ALA A 61 -1.90 4.10 -6.96
CA ALA A 61 -1.96 3.42 -5.66
C ALA A 61 -2.95 4.05 -4.67
N GLY A 62 -3.88 4.90 -5.14
CA GLY A 62 -4.84 5.63 -4.30
C GLY A 62 -4.28 6.88 -3.62
N ILE A 63 -3.05 7.34 -3.93
CA ILE A 63 -2.40 8.49 -3.26
C ILE A 63 -3.17 9.81 -3.45
N PHE A 64 -3.93 9.93 -4.54
CA PHE A 64 -4.73 11.11 -4.85
C PHE A 64 -6.19 10.98 -4.40
N LEU A 65 -6.59 9.85 -3.82
CA LEU A 65 -7.94 9.65 -3.33
C LEU A 65 -8.09 10.23 -1.91
N PRO A 66 -9.25 10.79 -1.57
CA PRO A 66 -9.50 11.27 -0.22
C PRO A 66 -9.56 10.08 0.76
N SER A 67 -9.00 10.26 1.95
CA SER A 67 -9.19 9.34 3.07
C SER A 67 -10.38 9.83 3.90
N ASP A 68 -11.45 9.05 3.95
CA ASP A 68 -12.65 9.38 4.74
C ASP A 68 -12.30 9.60 6.22
N HIS A 69 -11.40 8.78 6.77
CA HIS A 69 -10.97 8.88 8.16
C HIS A 69 -10.31 10.23 8.47
N TYR A 70 -9.34 10.67 7.65
CA TYR A 70 -8.63 11.93 7.89
C TYR A 70 -9.44 13.14 7.44
N GLY A 71 -10.28 13.01 6.42
CA GLY A 71 -11.20 14.07 5.98
C GLY A 71 -12.21 14.42 7.08
N GLY A 72 -12.77 13.42 7.75
CA GLY A 72 -13.74 13.60 8.84
C GLY A 72 -13.18 14.27 10.10
N LEU A 73 -11.86 14.43 10.23
CA LEU A 73 -11.25 15.17 11.37
C LEU A 73 -11.55 16.67 11.33
N PHE A 74 -11.96 17.20 10.18
CA PHE A 74 -12.16 18.63 9.95
C PHE A 74 -13.63 19.00 9.73
N GLU A 75 -14.54 18.03 9.79
CA GLU A 75 -15.98 18.25 9.71
C GLU A 75 -16.51 18.50 11.13
N GLY A 76 -16.96 19.74 11.38
CA GLY A 76 -17.51 20.20 12.66
C GLY A 76 -18.91 20.79 12.53
#